data_AF-A0A5M3W4V1-F1
#
_entry.id   AF-A0A5M3W4V1-F1
#
_cell.length_a   1.000
_cell.length_b   1.000
_cell.length_c   1.000
_cell.angle_alpha   90.00
_cell.angle_beta   90.00
_cell.angle_gamma   90.00
#
_symmetry.space_group_name_H-M   'P 1'
#
loop_
_entity.id
_entity.type
_entity.pdbx_description
1 polymer ?
#
loop_
_entity_poly.entity_id
_entity_poly.type
_entity_poly.pdbx_seq_one_letter_code
_entity_poly.pdbx_strand_id
1 'polypeptide(L)'
;MWSQRAVVDYGLAKRAAIQSIRSGHVESRDVCDAHPYLLRAARTLGEPTDYGCPICERRNVTHVTYVYGDELGRSAGRVKASSDLAEMAHEYEEFRVYVVEVCQGCGWNHLAVSFLLGTGGSLARGGLPG
;
A
#
# COMPACT_ATOMS: atom_id res chain seq x y z
N MET A 1 -4.65 0.54 -22.18
CA MET A 1 -4.89 -0.31 -21.00
C MET A 1 -3.65 -0.26 -20.14
N TRP A 2 -3.70 0.41 -19.00
CA TRP A 2 -2.71 0.23 -17.94
C TRP A 2 -3.07 -1.06 -17.20
N SER A 3 -2.12 -1.97 -17.05
CA SER A 3 -2.30 -3.21 -16.31
C SER A 3 -1.43 -3.16 -15.05
N GLN A 4 -2.01 -3.53 -13.92
CA GLN A 4 -1.23 -3.76 -12.71
C GLN A 4 -0.31 -4.96 -12.99
N ARG A 5 1.00 -4.75 -12.88
CA ARG A 5 2.03 -5.77 -13.09
C ARG A 5 2.62 -6.19 -11.74
N ALA A 6 3.17 -7.41 -11.65
CA ALA A 6 3.85 -7.92 -10.46
C ALA A 6 3.05 -7.70 -9.14
N VAL A 7 1.76 -8.03 -9.17
CA VAL A 7 0.85 -7.85 -8.03
C VAL A 7 1.23 -8.83 -6.91
N VAL A 8 1.39 -8.31 -5.69
CA VAL A 8 1.64 -9.09 -4.48
C VAL A 8 0.55 -8.74 -3.46
N ASP A 9 -0.25 -9.75 -3.11
CA ASP A 9 -1.28 -9.66 -2.08
C ASP A 9 -0.72 -10.10 -0.72
N TYR A 10 -0.90 -9.27 0.30
CA TYR A 10 -0.36 -9.49 1.65
C TYR A 10 -1.42 -10.00 2.62
N GLY A 11 -2.57 -10.47 2.14
CA GLY A 11 -3.67 -11.00 2.93
C GLY A 11 -3.32 -12.25 3.73
N LEU A 12 -2.36 -13.07 3.26
CA LEU A 12 -1.84 -14.19 4.07
C LEU A 12 -1.03 -13.69 5.27
N ALA A 13 -0.14 -12.73 5.07
CA ALA A 13 0.63 -12.10 6.14
C ALA A 13 -0.29 -11.40 7.15
N LYS A 14 -1.32 -10.69 6.66
CA LYS A 14 -2.35 -10.06 7.50
C LYS A 14 -3.04 -11.08 8.40
N ARG A 15 -3.47 -12.21 7.84
CA ARG A 15 -4.13 -13.28 8.61
C ARG A 15 -3.20 -13.87 9.67
N ALA A 16 -1.93 -14.08 9.36
CA ALA A 16 -0.94 -14.56 10.32
C ALA A 16 -0.70 -13.57 11.47
N ALA A 17 -0.63 -12.27 11.17
CA ALA A 17 -0.52 -11.21 12.18
C ALA A 17 -1.74 -11.19 13.11
N ILE A 18 -2.95 -11.23 12.54
CA ILE A 18 -4.21 -11.30 13.31
C ILE A 18 -4.25 -12.55 14.18
N GLN A 19 -3.84 -13.70 13.66
CA GLN A 19 -3.80 -14.95 14.43
C GLN A 19 -2.83 -14.85 15.60
N SER A 20 -1.65 -14.26 15.39
CA SER A 20 -0.62 -14.11 16.43
C SER A 20 -1.10 -13.25 17.61
N ILE A 21 -1.89 -12.21 17.31
CA ILE A 21 -2.54 -11.37 18.33
C ILE A 21 -3.60 -12.16 19.08
N ARG A 22 -4.46 -12.89 18.34
CA ARG A 22 -5.53 -13.71 18.93
C ARG A 22 -5.00 -14.85 19.82
N SER A 23 -3.84 -15.40 19.50
CA SER A 23 -3.15 -16.40 20.34
C SER A 23 -2.38 -15.80 21.52
N GLY A 24 -2.32 -14.46 21.64
CA GLY A 24 -1.58 -13.77 22.70
C GLY A 24 -0.05 -13.82 22.56
N HIS A 25 0.47 -14.18 21.39
CA HIS A 25 1.92 -14.17 21.12
C HIS A 25 2.45 -12.75 20.89
N VAL A 26 1.58 -11.83 20.46
CA VAL A 26 1.90 -10.43 20.22
C VAL A 26 0.82 -9.58 20.87
N GLU A 27 1.20 -8.54 21.60
CA GLU A 27 0.22 -7.64 22.18
C GLU A 27 -0.33 -6.68 21.12
N SER A 28 -1.61 -6.31 21.25
CA SER A 28 -2.24 -5.36 20.34
C SER A 28 -1.50 -4.02 20.24
N ARG A 29 -0.78 -3.59 21.28
CA ARG A 29 0.02 -2.36 21.26
C ARG A 29 1.24 -2.43 20.34
N ASP A 30 1.80 -3.61 20.15
CA ASP A 30 3.02 -3.82 19.36
C ASP A 30 2.73 -3.80 17.85
N VAL A 31 1.45 -4.00 17.49
CA VAL A 31 0.95 -3.97 16.11
C VAL A 31 0.10 -2.75 15.79
N CYS A 32 -0.38 -2.07 16.83
CA CYS A 32 -1.11 -0.81 16.73
C CYS A 32 -0.14 0.37 16.79
N ASP A 33 0.90 0.31 15.97
CA ASP A 33 2.07 1.18 16.02
C ASP A 33 2.13 2.17 14.83
N ALA A 34 1.02 2.38 14.12
CA ALA A 34 0.98 3.23 12.94
C ALA A 34 1.61 4.61 13.22
N HIS A 35 2.68 4.91 12.47
CA HIS A 35 3.43 6.14 12.65
C HIS A 35 2.52 7.38 12.47
N PRO A 36 2.71 8.47 13.24
CA PRO A 36 1.86 9.67 13.14
C PRO A 36 1.74 10.26 11.73
N TYR A 37 2.76 10.08 10.90
CA TYR A 37 2.72 10.47 9.49
C TYR A 37 1.71 9.64 8.67
N LEU A 38 1.69 8.32 8.85
CA LEU A 38 0.73 7.43 8.20
C LEU A 38 -0.71 7.75 8.65
N LEU A 39 -0.91 8.01 9.94
CA LEU A 39 -2.21 8.43 10.47
C LEU A 39 -2.67 9.78 9.92
N ARG A 40 -1.74 10.71 9.64
CA ARG A 40 -2.06 11.99 9.01
C ARG A 40 -2.42 11.80 7.54
N ALA A 41 -1.63 10.99 6.82
CA ALA A 41 -1.91 10.63 5.43
C ALA A 41 -3.28 9.99 5.26
N ALA A 42 -3.65 9.06 6.16
CA ALA A 42 -4.97 8.43 6.19
C ALA A 42 -6.13 9.43 6.32
N ARG A 43 -5.92 10.53 7.06
CA ARG A 43 -6.96 11.55 7.25
C ARG A 43 -7.15 12.45 6.04
N THR A 44 -6.07 12.74 5.32
CA THR A 44 -6.07 13.77 4.26
C THR A 44 -6.16 13.20 2.85
N LEU A 45 -5.54 12.05 2.62
CA LEU A 45 -5.36 11.42 1.31
C LEU A 45 -5.77 9.94 1.32
N GLY A 46 -6.22 9.43 2.46
CA GLY A 46 -6.63 8.04 2.58
C GLY A 46 -8.02 7.79 2.01
N GLU A 47 -8.21 6.60 1.45
CA GLU A 47 -9.47 6.13 0.91
C GLU A 47 -10.20 5.24 1.92
N PRO A 48 -11.44 5.59 2.33
CA PRO A 48 -12.18 4.77 3.26
C PRO A 48 -12.51 3.41 2.65
N THR A 49 -12.47 2.36 3.46
CA THR A 49 -12.90 1.02 3.06
C THR A 49 -14.23 0.67 3.71
N ASP A 50 -14.88 -0.39 3.23
CA ASP A 50 -16.16 -0.88 3.74
C ASP A 50 -16.02 -1.95 4.84
N TYR A 51 -14.79 -2.25 5.27
CA TYR A 51 -14.54 -3.30 6.27
C TYR A 51 -13.88 -2.75 7.55
N GLY A 52 -14.29 -3.34 8.67
CA GLY A 52 -13.86 -2.95 10.01
C GLY A 52 -12.40 -3.26 10.31
N CYS A 53 -11.81 -2.51 11.24
CA CYS A 53 -10.51 -2.84 11.81
C CYS A 53 -10.57 -4.19 12.53
N PRO A 54 -9.69 -5.16 12.21
CA PRO A 54 -9.72 -6.50 12.81
C PRO A 54 -9.25 -6.52 14.27
N ILE A 55 -8.75 -5.40 14.79
CA ILE A 55 -8.20 -5.29 16.15
C ILE A 55 -9.19 -4.61 17.10
N CYS A 56 -9.65 -3.40 16.76
CA CYS A 56 -10.52 -2.64 17.64
C CYS A 56 -12.00 -2.71 17.26
N GLU A 57 -12.33 -3.09 16.01
CA GLU A 57 -13.71 -3.20 15.48
C GLU A 57 -14.56 -1.91 15.62
N ARG A 58 -13.95 -0.78 16.00
CA ARG A 58 -14.64 0.51 16.23
C ARG A 58 -14.78 1.37 14.98
N ARG A 59 -13.93 1.15 13.98
CA ARG A 59 -13.83 1.96 12.76
C ARG A 59 -13.42 1.09 11.58
N ASN A 60 -13.83 1.48 10.39
CA ASN A 60 -13.30 0.90 9.16
C ASN A 60 -11.83 1.30 8.97
N VAL A 61 -11.07 0.44 8.29
CA VAL A 61 -9.71 0.82 7.91
C VAL A 61 -9.74 1.77 6.72
N THR A 62 -8.66 2.51 6.54
CA THR A 62 -8.45 3.42 5.43
C THR A 62 -7.26 2.94 4.62
N HIS A 63 -7.34 2.94 3.30
CA HIS A 63 -6.21 2.67 2.43
C HIS A 63 -5.39 3.94 2.21
N VAL A 64 -4.09 3.84 2.40
CA VAL A 64 -3.12 4.89 2.11
C VAL A 64 -2.17 4.35 1.05
N THR A 65 -2.11 5.07 -0.06
CA THR A 65 -1.36 4.65 -1.24
C THR A 65 -0.04 5.41 -1.30
N TYR A 66 1.07 4.67 -1.33
CA TYR A 66 2.41 5.20 -1.52
C TYR A 66 2.96 4.80 -2.88
N VAL A 67 3.69 5.71 -3.51
CA VAL A 67 4.36 5.47 -4.80
C VAL A 67 5.87 5.58 -4.65
N TYR A 68 6.61 4.65 -5.26
CA TYR A 68 8.06 4.60 -5.27
C TYR A 68 8.56 4.25 -6.68
N GLY A 69 9.63 4.87 -7.13
CA GLY A 69 10.19 4.65 -8.45
C GLY A 69 11.33 5.63 -8.69
N ASP A 70 12.36 5.19 -9.41
CA ASP A 70 13.56 6.01 -9.64
C ASP A 70 13.24 7.26 -10.47
N GLU A 71 12.29 7.13 -11.41
CA GLU A 71 11.82 8.24 -12.26
C GLU A 71 10.96 9.27 -11.52
N LEU A 72 10.43 8.91 -10.34
CA LEU A 72 9.58 9.82 -9.55
C LEU A 72 10.37 10.95 -8.89
N GLY A 73 11.70 10.82 -8.78
CA GLY A 73 12.57 11.81 -8.14
C GLY A 73 12.04 12.27 -6.77
N ARG A 74 11.71 13.56 -6.64
CA ARG A 74 11.19 14.17 -5.39
C ARG A 74 9.79 13.68 -4.98
N SER A 75 9.10 12.98 -5.87
CA SER A 75 7.77 12.40 -5.65
C SER A 75 7.83 10.96 -5.13
N ALA A 76 9.01 10.32 -5.14
CA ALA A 76 9.20 9.00 -4.55
C ALA A 76 8.91 9.02 -3.03
N GLY A 77 8.18 8.01 -2.55
CA GLY A 77 7.77 7.87 -1.15
C GLY A 77 6.63 8.80 -0.72
N ARG A 78 6.00 9.53 -1.65
CA ARG A 78 4.84 10.36 -1.33
C ARG A 78 3.54 9.55 -1.35
N VAL A 79 2.60 10.05 -0.55
CA VAL A 79 1.22 9.56 -0.56
C VAL A 79 0.51 10.18 -1.75
N LYS A 80 -0.25 9.36 -2.48
CA LYS A 80 -1.03 9.74 -3.64
C LYS A 80 -2.46 9.23 -3.51
N ALA A 81 -3.43 9.95 -4.06
CA ALA A 81 -4.77 9.41 -4.20
C ALA A 81 -4.78 8.34 -5.30
N SER A 82 -5.67 7.34 -5.22
CA SER A 82 -5.82 6.33 -6.26
C SER A 82 -6.17 6.94 -7.63
N SER A 83 -6.88 8.07 -7.64
CA SER A 83 -7.16 8.84 -8.85
C SER A 83 -5.90 9.34 -9.55
N ASP A 84 -4.89 9.74 -8.77
CA ASP A 84 -3.64 10.30 -9.31
C ASP A 84 -2.79 9.20 -9.97
N LEU A 85 -2.96 7.94 -9.55
CA LEU A 85 -2.18 6.82 -10.08
C LEU A 85 -2.42 6.61 -11.59
N ALA A 86 -3.64 6.89 -12.06
CA ALA A 86 -3.97 6.75 -13.48
C ALA A 86 -3.18 7.75 -14.33
N GLU A 87 -3.12 9.01 -13.91
CA GLU A 87 -2.33 10.05 -14.58
C GLU A 87 -0.84 9.74 -14.52
N MET A 88 -0.34 9.33 -13.35
CA MET A 88 1.06 8.93 -13.18
C MET A 88 1.41 7.71 -14.05
N ALA A 89 0.51 6.75 -14.24
CA ALA A 89 0.72 5.61 -15.11
C ALA A 89 0.92 5.99 -16.59
N HIS A 90 0.48 7.18 -17.00
CA HIS A 90 0.74 7.73 -18.33
C HIS A 90 2.04 8.53 -18.41
N GLU A 91 2.48 9.12 -17.30
CA GLU A 91 3.65 9.99 -17.24
C GLU A 91 4.97 9.22 -17.07
N TYR A 92 4.96 8.13 -16.28
CA TYR A 92 6.17 7.39 -15.90
C TYR A 92 6.27 6.03 -16.61
N GLU A 93 7.50 5.55 -16.84
CA GLU A 93 7.78 4.25 -17.48
C GLU A 93 7.42 3.11 -16.51
N GLU A 94 7.92 3.22 -15.27
CA GLU A 94 7.64 2.26 -14.20
C GLU A 94 7.72 2.87 -12.80
N PHE A 95 6.73 2.57 -11.96
CA PHE A 95 6.77 2.83 -10.53
C PHE A 95 5.99 1.77 -9.75
N ARG A 96 6.39 1.55 -8.50
CA ARG A 96 5.76 0.65 -7.55
C ARG A 96 4.78 1.39 -6.65
N VAL A 97 3.60 0.81 -6.52
CA VAL A 97 2.53 1.24 -5.65
C VAL A 97 2.45 0.31 -4.46
N TYR A 98 2.30 0.87 -3.26
CA TYR A 98 2.05 0.15 -2.01
C TYR A 98 0.79 0.70 -1.39
N VAL A 99 -0.21 -0.16 -1.18
CA VAL A 99 -1.45 0.20 -0.51
C VAL A 99 -1.39 -0.32 0.92
N VAL A 100 -1.32 0.58 1.88
CA VAL A 100 -1.30 0.26 3.31
C VAL A 100 -2.67 0.50 3.89
N GLU A 101 -3.27 -0.51 4.54
CA GLU A 101 -4.45 -0.31 5.35
C GLU A 101 -4.07 0.22 6.73
N VAL A 102 -4.82 1.18 7.24
CA VAL A 102 -4.59 1.80 8.55
C VAL A 102 -5.90 2.08 9.27
N CYS A 103 -5.95 1.71 10.55
CA CYS A 103 -7.03 2.10 11.44
C CYS A 103 -6.67 3.41 12.15
N GLN A 104 -7.43 4.47 11.87
CA GLN A 104 -7.27 5.77 12.52
C GLN A 104 -7.71 5.78 14.00
N GLY A 105 -8.31 4.68 14.48
CA GLY A 105 -8.80 4.53 15.85
C GLY A 105 -7.77 3.96 16.81
N CYS A 106 -7.23 2.77 16.50
CA CYS A 106 -6.24 2.11 17.35
C CYS A 106 -4.81 2.24 16.85
N GLY A 107 -4.57 2.58 15.57
CA GLY A 107 -3.23 2.61 15.00
C GLY A 107 -2.79 1.28 14.38
N TRP A 108 -3.69 0.31 14.19
CA TRP A 108 -3.40 -0.87 13.38
C TRP A 108 -2.98 -0.44 11.97
N ASN A 109 -1.92 -1.04 11.42
CA ASN A 109 -1.58 -0.90 10.02
C ASN A 109 -1.05 -2.21 9.43
N HIS A 110 -1.30 -2.44 8.15
CA HIS A 110 -0.76 -3.58 7.44
C HIS A 110 -0.67 -3.27 5.94
N LEU A 111 0.34 -3.79 5.25
CA LEU A 111 0.41 -3.68 3.79
C LEU A 111 -0.70 -4.57 3.19
N ALA A 112 -1.57 -4.03 2.33
CA ALA A 112 -2.67 -4.78 1.73
C ALA A 112 -2.24 -5.41 0.40
N VAL A 113 -1.73 -4.59 -0.50
CA VAL A 113 -1.27 -5.01 -1.83
C VAL A 113 -0.12 -4.12 -2.28
N SER A 114 0.79 -4.67 -3.09
CA SER A 114 1.76 -3.90 -3.86
C SER A 114 1.77 -4.32 -5.31
N PHE A 115 1.93 -3.39 -6.24
CA PHE A 115 1.95 -3.67 -7.67
C PHE A 115 2.77 -2.62 -8.43
N LEU A 116 3.17 -2.93 -9.65
CA LEU A 116 3.83 -1.99 -10.57
C LEU A 116 2.79 -1.36 -11.51
N LEU A 117 2.95 -0.05 -11.73
CA LEU A 117 2.26 0.75 -12.73
C LEU A 117 3.27 1.47 -13.62
N GLY A 118 2.77 2.08 -14.69
CA GLY A 118 3.56 2.82 -15.68
C GLY A 118 3.17 2.43 -17.10
N THR A 119 3.73 3.15 -18.07
CA THR A 119 3.53 2.86 -19.50
C THR A 119 4.10 1.50 -19.92
N GLY A 120 4.94 0.89 -19.07
CA GLY A 120 5.47 -0.44 -19.30
C GLY A 120 6.44 -0.41 -20.45
N GLY A 121 7.48 0.44 -20.32
CA GLY A 121 8.60 0.53 -21.25
C GLY A 121 8.91 -0.86 -21.76
N SER A 122 8.86 -0.98 -23.11
CA SER A 122 8.84 -2.25 -23.81
C SER A 122 9.72 -3.30 -23.12
N LEU A 123 9.25 -4.54 -23.05
CA LEU A 123 10.08 -5.74 -22.88
C LEU A 123 11.09 -5.91 -24.06
N ALA A 124 11.71 -4.84 -24.52
CA ALA A 124 12.69 -4.78 -25.59
C ALA A 124 14.03 -4.32 -25.02
N ARG A 125 14.64 -5.14 -24.14
CA ARG A 125 16.09 -5.16 -23.93
C ARG A 125 16.58 -6.39 -23.15
N GLY A 126 16.20 -7.57 -23.65
CA GLY A 126 16.92 -8.81 -23.43
C GLY A 126 17.63 -9.23 -24.71
N GLY A 127 18.62 -8.45 -25.16
CA GLY A 127 19.51 -8.88 -26.23
C GLY A 127 20.49 -9.92 -25.70
N LEU A 128 20.39 -11.17 -26.14
CA LEU A 128 21.54 -12.08 -26.17
C LEU A 128 22.29 -11.87 -27.50
N PRO A 129 23.59 -11.56 -27.49
CA PRO A 129 24.44 -11.81 -28.64
C PRO A 129 24.75 -13.31 -28.70
N GLY A 130 24.38 -13.95 -29.81
CA GLY A 130 24.84 -15.28 -30.24
C GLY A 130 25.28 -15.19 -31.68
#